data_AF-A0A3N6AD19-F1
#
_entry.id   AF-A0A3N6AD19-F1
#
_cell.length_a   1.000
_cell.length_b   1.000
_cell.length_c   1.000
_cell.angle_alpha   90.00
_cell.angle_beta   90.00
_cell.angle_gamma   90.00
#
_symmetry.space_group_name_H-M   'P 1'
#
loop_
_entity.id
_entity.type
_entity.pdbx_description
1 polymer ?
#
loop_
_entity_poly.entity_id
_entity_poly.type
_entity_poly.pdbx_seq_one_letter_code
_entity_poly.pdbx_strand_id
1 'polypeptide(L)'
;MDSLGDLKRTTYCGCVDELMVGRRITVMGWADRVRDLGNLIFIDLRDREGIIQIVAHPEQQAALKKASQVRPEYVLAVTGEVKRRSAETVNPSLTTGRIELEAEEIRILNIALTPPFPIGDGATASEETRLKYRYLDLRRARFQRNFRLRHQVCMETRKLLDARGFLEIETPFLTKSTPEGARDYLVPSRIYPGHFYALPQSPQLFKQLLMVSGFDKYFQVVRCFRDEDLRADRQPEFTQIDIEMSFPQPEMVFELVEALLTAVFGLAGVTVPLPIPRLTHREAVSRFGTDRPDMRFGLELVDFTEIFKTSGFEVFKEIANGGGLIKGIRVPGRADYSRKEVDTLGEFVKTYGAQA
;
A
#
# COMPACT_ATOMS: atom_id res chain seq x y z
N MET A 1 17.52 6.44 32.14
CA MET A 1 17.67 6.82 30.72
C MET A 1 18.98 7.55 30.58
N ASP A 2 19.68 7.35 29.47
CA ASP A 2 21.01 7.91 29.20
C ASP A 2 20.89 9.05 28.19
N SER A 3 21.71 10.11 28.35
CA SER A 3 21.77 11.20 27.37
C SER A 3 22.50 10.77 26.10
N LEU A 4 22.03 11.23 24.94
CA LEU A 4 22.71 11.01 23.66
C LEU A 4 24.09 11.68 23.64
N GLY A 5 24.24 12.85 24.27
CA GLY A 5 25.48 13.64 24.23
C GLY A 5 25.92 13.92 22.78
N ASP A 6 27.22 13.78 22.52
CA ASP A 6 27.82 14.00 21.19
C ASP A 6 27.81 12.76 20.29
N LEU A 7 27.16 11.67 20.73
CA LEU A 7 27.15 10.42 20.00
C LEU A 7 26.33 10.57 18.70
N LYS A 8 26.94 10.22 17.57
CA LYS A 8 26.31 10.29 16.24
C LYS A 8 26.16 8.88 15.65
N ARG A 9 25.04 8.62 14.99
CA ARG A 9 24.86 7.40 14.21
C ARG A 9 25.87 7.44 13.05
N THR A 10 26.69 6.40 12.92
CA THR A 10 27.66 6.27 11.82
C THR A 10 27.05 5.59 10.60
N THR A 11 26.16 4.61 10.82
CA THR A 11 25.46 3.87 9.77
C THR A 11 24.12 3.33 10.30
N TYR A 12 23.25 2.89 9.39
CA TYR A 12 22.01 2.21 9.74
C TYR A 12 22.25 0.72 9.99
N CYS A 13 21.44 0.13 10.87
CA CYS A 13 21.50 -1.27 11.29
C CYS A 13 21.50 -2.21 10.08
N GLY A 14 20.52 -2.08 9.18
CA GLY A 14 20.42 -2.94 7.99
C GLY A 14 21.45 -2.67 6.89
N CYS A 15 22.27 -1.62 7.02
CA CYS A 15 23.30 -1.23 6.04
C CYS A 15 24.71 -1.62 6.47
N VAL A 16 24.89 -2.28 7.62
CA VAL A 16 26.21 -2.80 7.99
C VAL A 16 26.52 -4.01 7.11
N ASP A 17 27.71 -3.99 6.50
CA ASP A 17 28.16 -5.03 5.58
C ASP A 17 29.50 -5.65 6.02
N GLU A 18 29.93 -6.70 5.32
CA GLU A 18 31.17 -7.41 5.61
C GLU A 18 32.44 -6.56 5.39
N LEU A 19 32.37 -5.46 4.64
CA LEU A 19 33.50 -4.55 4.42
C LEU A 19 33.77 -3.66 5.65
N MET A 20 32.81 -3.60 6.58
CA MET A 20 32.95 -2.88 7.84
C MET A 20 33.54 -3.73 8.97
N VAL A 21 33.86 -5.02 8.75
CA VAL A 21 34.47 -5.88 9.77
C VAL A 21 35.76 -5.26 10.31
N GLY A 22 35.92 -5.26 11.63
CA GLY A 22 37.04 -4.63 12.34
C GLY A 22 36.86 -3.13 12.59
N ARG A 23 35.82 -2.49 12.03
CA ARG A 23 35.55 -1.07 12.25
C ARG A 23 34.69 -0.87 13.49
N ARG A 24 35.00 0.19 14.23
CA ARG A 24 34.17 0.71 15.29
C ARG A 24 33.05 1.58 14.72
N ILE A 25 31.80 1.24 14.99
CA ILE A 25 30.62 1.95 14.49
C ILE A 25 29.62 2.25 15.62
N THR A 26 28.74 3.21 15.37
CA THR A 26 27.60 3.50 16.23
C THR A 26 26.30 3.33 15.46
N VAL A 27 25.46 2.41 15.92
CA VAL A 27 24.11 2.17 15.40
C VAL A 27 23.07 2.59 16.45
N MET A 28 21.90 3.04 15.99
CA MET A 28 20.84 3.51 16.87
C MET A 28 19.49 3.06 16.34
N GLY A 29 18.63 2.52 17.22
CA GLY A 29 17.38 1.91 16.81
C GLY A 29 16.53 1.43 17.98
N TRP A 30 15.65 0.48 17.69
CA TRP A 30 14.74 -0.15 18.65
C TRP A 30 15.18 -1.59 18.90
N ALA A 31 15.20 -2.02 20.16
CA ALA A 31 15.43 -3.42 20.50
C ALA A 31 14.23 -4.28 20.03
N ASP A 32 14.36 -4.97 18.90
CA ASP A 32 13.29 -5.82 18.36
C ASP A 32 13.11 -7.09 19.19
N ARG A 33 14.23 -7.76 19.49
CA ARG A 33 14.28 -8.95 20.32
C ARG A 33 15.48 -8.91 21.25
N VAL A 34 15.29 -9.35 22.48
CA VAL A 34 16.36 -9.50 23.48
C VAL A 34 16.42 -10.97 23.88
N ARG A 35 17.61 -11.55 23.84
CA ARG A 35 17.89 -12.93 24.26
C ARG A 35 19.01 -12.89 25.30
N ASP A 36 18.67 -13.17 26.55
CA ASP A 36 19.59 -13.15 27.68
C ASP A 36 19.96 -14.59 28.07
N LEU A 37 21.24 -14.95 27.94
CA LEU A 37 21.80 -16.25 28.34
C LEU A 37 22.60 -16.15 29.65
N GLY A 38 22.42 -15.07 30.43
CA GLY A 38 23.10 -14.81 31.69
C GLY A 38 24.41 -14.04 31.49
N ASN A 39 25.47 -14.73 31.03
CA ASN A 39 26.79 -14.11 30.81
C ASN A 39 26.99 -13.57 29.38
N LEU A 40 26.00 -13.76 28.50
CA LEU A 40 26.02 -13.34 27.11
C LEU A 40 24.62 -12.88 26.71
N ILE A 41 24.50 -11.66 26.18
CA ILE A 41 23.20 -11.09 25.80
C ILE A 41 23.22 -10.70 24.33
N PHE A 42 22.20 -11.14 23.61
CA PHE A 42 21.96 -10.76 22.22
C PHE A 42 20.78 -9.80 22.13
N ILE A 43 20.96 -8.71 21.37
CA ILE A 43 19.88 -7.76 21.08
C ILE A 43 19.80 -7.63 19.56
N ASP A 44 18.65 -7.96 18.99
CA ASP A 44 18.37 -7.63 17.59
C ASP A 44 17.94 -6.16 17.56
N LEU A 45 18.81 -5.28 17.06
CA LEU A 45 18.57 -3.84 16.98
C LEU A 45 18.04 -3.49 15.60
N ARG A 46 16.82 -2.94 15.56
CA ARG A 46 16.09 -2.59 14.35
C ARG A 46 16.09 -1.09 14.11
N ASP A 47 16.30 -0.69 12.87
CA ASP A 47 15.97 0.65 12.40
C ASP A 47 15.22 0.60 11.06
N ARG A 48 15.22 1.72 10.33
CA ARG A 48 14.51 1.81 9.05
C ARG A 48 15.13 0.89 7.98
N GLU A 49 16.44 0.66 7.97
CA GLU A 49 17.09 -0.11 6.90
C GLU A 49 17.10 -1.61 7.19
N GLY A 50 16.95 -2.02 8.45
CA GLY A 50 16.86 -3.43 8.80
C GLY A 50 17.24 -3.69 10.25
N ILE A 51 17.74 -4.89 10.49
CA ILE A 51 18.13 -5.39 11.82
C ILE A 51 19.62 -5.74 11.79
N ILE A 52 20.33 -5.43 12.86
CA ILE A 52 21.66 -5.97 13.16
C ILE A 52 21.63 -6.63 14.54
N GLN A 53 22.37 -7.73 14.71
CA GLN A 53 22.55 -8.34 16.03
C GLN A 53 23.67 -7.63 16.78
N ILE A 54 23.36 -7.25 18.01
CA ILE A 54 24.28 -6.74 19.01
C ILE A 54 24.61 -7.87 19.96
N VAL A 55 25.88 -8.02 20.31
CA VAL A 55 26.35 -9.01 21.29
C VAL A 55 27.03 -8.28 22.43
N ALA A 56 26.54 -8.47 23.66
CA ALA A 56 27.19 -7.98 24.86
C ALA A 56 27.91 -9.15 25.55
N HIS A 57 29.24 -9.09 25.49
CA HIS A 57 30.16 -10.11 26.01
C HIS A 57 30.46 -9.93 27.51
N PRO A 58 30.81 -11.00 28.24
CA PRO A 58 31.14 -10.94 29.67
C PRO A 58 32.40 -10.13 29.98
N GLU A 59 33.34 -10.04 29.03
CA GLU A 59 34.52 -9.20 29.13
C GLU A 59 34.13 -7.71 29.22
N GLN A 60 33.02 -7.31 28.58
CA GLN A 60 32.55 -5.92 28.46
C GLN A 60 31.47 -5.64 29.52
N GLN A 61 31.85 -5.71 30.80
CA GLN A 61 30.92 -5.69 31.93
C GLN A 61 29.96 -4.49 31.94
N ALA A 62 30.42 -3.30 31.54
CA ALA A 62 29.57 -2.10 31.48
C ALA A 62 28.44 -2.23 30.44
N ALA A 63 28.78 -2.72 29.24
CA ALA A 63 27.80 -2.98 28.18
C ALA A 63 26.86 -4.12 28.57
N LEU A 64 27.38 -5.22 29.13
CA LEU A 64 26.56 -6.35 29.59
C LEU A 64 25.54 -5.94 30.67
N LYS A 65 25.97 -5.14 31.65
CA LYS A 65 25.07 -4.59 32.69
C LYS A 65 23.97 -3.71 32.13
N LYS A 66 24.23 -2.97 31.05
CA LYS A 66 23.21 -2.19 30.35
C LYS A 66 22.30 -3.08 29.52
N ALA A 67 22.85 -4.06 28.80
CA ALA A 67 22.10 -5.01 27.98
C ALA A 67 21.06 -5.79 28.80
N SER A 68 21.37 -6.22 30.03
CA SER A 68 20.43 -6.95 30.90
C SER A 68 19.21 -6.13 31.35
N GLN A 69 19.28 -4.80 31.25
CA GLN A 69 18.16 -3.90 31.52
C GLN A 69 17.26 -3.68 30.30
N VAL A 70 17.75 -3.99 29.09
CA VAL A 70 17.02 -3.75 27.84
C VAL A 70 15.78 -4.64 27.81
N ARG A 71 14.66 -4.07 27.36
CA ARG A 71 13.43 -4.79 27.05
C ARG A 71 13.04 -4.50 25.60
N PRO A 72 12.14 -5.31 25.00
CA PRO A 72 11.65 -5.05 23.67
C PRO A 72 11.16 -3.60 23.50
N GLU A 73 11.43 -3.04 22.33
CA GLU A 73 11.10 -1.69 21.87
C GLU A 73 11.78 -0.53 22.63
N TYR A 74 12.75 -0.80 23.49
CA TYR A 74 13.62 0.24 24.04
C TYR A 74 14.39 0.94 22.91
N VAL A 75 14.61 2.25 23.06
CA VAL A 75 15.37 3.06 22.11
C VAL A 75 16.82 3.08 22.55
N LEU A 76 17.71 2.55 21.72
CA LEU A 76 19.11 2.33 22.06
C LEU A 76 20.04 3.09 21.12
N ALA A 77 21.18 3.50 21.65
CA ALA A 77 22.39 3.76 20.88
C ALA A 77 23.47 2.76 21.32
N VAL A 78 24.12 2.12 20.35
CA VAL A 78 25.14 1.10 20.60
C VAL A 78 26.38 1.44 19.80
N THR A 79 27.52 1.53 20.49
CA THR A 79 28.84 1.66 19.88
C THR A 79 29.62 0.37 20.10
N GLY A 80 30.26 -0.13 19.06
CA GLY A 80 30.98 -1.40 19.11
C GLY A 80 31.79 -1.69 17.87
N GLU A 81 32.45 -2.85 17.86
CA GLU A 81 33.24 -3.35 16.73
C GLU A 81 32.43 -4.34 15.90
N VAL A 82 32.45 -4.19 14.57
CA VAL A 82 31.80 -5.15 13.67
C VAL A 82 32.63 -6.43 13.57
N LYS A 83 32.03 -7.57 13.85
CA LYS A 83 32.66 -8.89 13.73
C LYS A 83 31.91 -9.78 12.75
N ARG A 84 32.62 -10.78 12.24
CA ARG A 84 32.00 -11.90 11.52
C ARG A 84 31.40 -12.85 12.55
N ARG A 85 30.20 -13.34 12.24
CA ARG A 85 29.62 -14.45 12.98
C ARG A 85 30.39 -15.73 12.70
N SER A 86 30.31 -16.68 13.62
CA SER A 86 30.77 -18.05 13.35
C SER A 86 29.91 -18.69 12.25
N ALA A 87 30.47 -19.69 11.55
CA ALA A 87 29.75 -20.35 10.46
C ALA A 87 28.41 -20.96 10.89
N GLU A 88 28.31 -21.41 12.15
CA GLU A 88 27.13 -22.03 12.75
C GLU A 88 26.07 -21.00 13.16
N THR A 89 26.43 -19.72 13.29
CA THR A 89 25.54 -18.66 13.80
C THR A 89 25.11 -17.65 12.72
N VAL A 90 25.49 -17.91 11.46
CA VAL A 90 25.01 -17.15 10.30
C VAL A 90 23.49 -17.29 10.17
N ASN A 91 22.78 -16.17 10.06
CA ASN A 91 21.33 -16.16 9.86
C ASN A 91 20.98 -15.74 8.42
N PRO A 92 20.62 -16.67 7.52
CA PRO A 92 20.33 -16.34 6.12
C PRO A 92 19.06 -15.50 5.92
N SER A 93 18.21 -15.35 6.94
CA SER A 93 17.00 -14.52 6.85
C SER A 93 17.27 -13.01 7.04
N LEU A 94 18.47 -12.62 7.47
CA LEU A 94 18.86 -11.22 7.66
C LEU A 94 19.92 -10.79 6.64
N THR A 95 19.79 -9.56 6.13
CA THR A 95 20.82 -8.96 5.26
C THR A 95 22.17 -8.84 5.96
N THR A 96 22.17 -8.54 7.26
CA THR A 96 23.38 -8.50 8.10
C THR A 96 23.70 -9.85 8.74
N GLY A 97 23.11 -10.95 8.24
CA GLY A 97 23.10 -12.25 8.92
C GLY A 97 24.46 -12.91 9.11
N ARG A 98 25.49 -12.42 8.43
CA ARG A 98 26.88 -12.92 8.51
C ARG A 98 27.76 -12.13 9.48
N ILE A 99 27.24 -11.03 10.01
CA ILE A 99 27.97 -10.13 10.89
C ILE A 99 27.17 -9.84 12.17
N GLU A 100 27.85 -9.26 13.14
CA GLU A 100 27.28 -8.75 14.37
C GLU A 100 28.11 -7.59 14.90
N LEU A 101 27.56 -6.85 15.86
CA LEU A 101 28.25 -5.76 16.54
C LEU A 101 28.54 -6.18 17.99
N GLU A 102 29.82 -6.36 18.32
CA GLU A 102 30.24 -6.56 19.70
C GLU A 102 30.16 -5.23 20.45
N ALA A 103 29.25 -5.13 21.42
CA ALA A 103 28.95 -3.89 22.11
C ALA A 103 30.06 -3.51 23.10
N GLU A 104 30.64 -2.33 22.90
CA GLU A 104 31.53 -1.69 23.87
C GLU A 104 30.74 -0.76 24.79
N GLU A 105 29.75 -0.04 24.24
CA GLU A 105 28.89 0.90 24.96
C GLU A 105 27.44 0.75 24.50
N ILE A 106 26.51 0.66 25.46
CA ILE A 106 25.07 0.66 25.21
C ILE A 106 24.45 1.81 26.02
N ARG A 107 23.75 2.72 25.34
CA ARG A 107 22.94 3.77 25.95
C ARG A 107 21.46 3.49 25.73
N ILE A 108 20.70 3.50 26.82
CA ILE A 108 19.23 3.42 26.79
C ILE A 108 18.71 4.85 26.69
N LEU A 109 18.52 5.31 25.45
CA LEU A 109 18.04 6.66 25.15
C LEU A 109 16.61 6.88 25.65
N ASN A 110 15.77 5.86 25.50
CA ASN A 110 14.42 5.89 26.03
C ASN A 110 13.92 4.48 26.35
N ILE A 111 13.10 4.37 27.40
CA ILE A 111 12.44 3.12 27.77
C ILE A 111 11.09 3.00 27.07
N ALA A 112 10.60 1.77 26.87
CA ALA A 112 9.28 1.50 26.34
C ALA A 112 8.47 0.64 27.33
N LEU A 113 7.17 0.91 27.43
CA LEU A 113 6.26 -0.05 28.05
C LEU A 113 6.08 -1.25 27.11
N THR A 114 5.70 -2.39 27.66
CA THR A 114 5.39 -3.59 26.88
C THR A 114 4.35 -3.24 25.80
N PRO A 115 4.67 -3.46 24.51
CA PRO A 115 3.73 -3.19 23.43
C PRO A 115 2.43 -4.00 23.58
N PRO A 116 1.27 -3.45 23.18
CA PRO A 116 -0.01 -4.17 23.22
C PRO A 116 -0.06 -5.36 22.24
N PHE A 117 0.88 -5.43 21.30
CA PHE A 117 1.10 -6.58 20.42
C PHE A 117 2.57 -6.62 19.96
N PRO A 118 3.09 -7.81 19.60
CA PRO A 118 4.43 -7.94 19.04
C PRO A 118 4.58 -7.16 17.72
N ILE A 119 5.70 -6.45 17.52
CA ILE A 119 5.98 -5.73 16.26
C ILE A 119 6.63 -6.65 15.20
N GLY A 120 7.16 -7.80 15.58
CA GLY A 120 7.73 -8.77 14.65
C GLY A 120 6.74 -9.31 13.60
N ASP A 121 7.28 -9.92 12.55
CA ASP A 121 6.47 -10.60 11.54
C ASP A 121 5.70 -11.78 12.17
N GLY A 122 4.40 -11.90 11.87
CA GLY A 122 3.51 -12.92 12.45
C GLY A 122 2.57 -12.45 13.56
N ALA A 123 2.59 -11.17 13.96
CA ALA A 123 1.67 -10.64 14.97
C ALA A 123 0.19 -10.79 14.58
N THR A 124 -0.58 -11.47 15.44
CA THR A 124 -2.00 -11.83 15.26
C THR A 124 -2.97 -10.84 15.90
N ALA A 125 -2.56 -9.60 16.11
CA ALA A 125 -3.43 -8.58 16.69
C ALA A 125 -4.59 -8.23 15.75
N SER A 126 -5.78 -7.99 16.33
CA SER A 126 -6.95 -7.53 15.59
C SER A 126 -6.64 -6.23 14.85
N GLU A 127 -7.32 -6.00 13.72
CA GLU A 127 -7.17 -4.76 12.95
C GLU A 127 -7.47 -3.53 13.81
N GLU A 128 -8.53 -3.59 14.63
CA GLU A 128 -8.91 -2.54 15.58
C GLU A 128 -7.74 -2.17 16.51
N THR A 129 -7.11 -3.16 17.14
CA THR A 129 -5.96 -2.91 18.03
C THR A 129 -4.79 -2.29 17.27
N ARG A 130 -4.54 -2.77 16.04
CA ARG A 130 -3.46 -2.27 15.20
C ARG A 130 -3.70 -0.84 14.74
N LEU A 131 -4.94 -0.46 14.46
CA LEU A 131 -5.31 0.91 14.13
C LEU A 131 -5.26 1.84 15.36
N LYS A 132 -5.69 1.36 16.53
CA LYS A 132 -5.56 2.11 17.80
C LYS A 132 -4.11 2.46 18.12
N TYR A 133 -3.19 1.53 17.91
CA TYR A 133 -1.74 1.73 18.13
C TYR A 133 -0.98 1.79 16.80
N ARG A 134 -1.51 2.52 15.82
CA ARG A 134 -0.95 2.57 14.46
C ARG A 134 0.52 2.97 14.42
N TYR A 135 0.97 3.84 15.33
CA TYR A 135 2.38 4.24 15.45
C TYR A 135 3.33 3.07 15.78
N LEU A 136 2.85 2.00 16.42
CA LEU A 136 3.59 0.75 16.63
C LEU A 136 3.48 -0.16 15.41
N ASP A 137 2.28 -0.33 14.85
CA ASP A 137 2.08 -1.17 13.65
C ASP A 137 2.89 -0.63 12.44
N LEU A 138 3.09 0.68 12.36
CA LEU A 138 3.93 1.31 11.32
C LEU A 138 5.42 1.03 11.46
N ARG A 139 5.90 0.49 12.60
CA ARG A 139 7.32 0.06 12.75
C ARG A 139 7.62 -1.23 11.98
N ARG A 140 6.59 -2.00 11.63
CA ARG A 140 6.73 -3.30 10.94
C ARG A 140 7.31 -3.12 9.55
N ALA A 141 8.18 -4.05 9.14
CA ALA A 141 8.88 -3.99 7.87
C ALA A 141 7.93 -3.85 6.65
N ARG A 142 6.79 -4.57 6.66
CA ARG A 142 5.76 -4.44 5.61
C ARG A 142 5.27 -3.00 5.43
N PHE A 143 4.92 -2.30 6.51
CA PHE A 143 4.40 -0.94 6.40
C PHE A 143 5.49 0.06 6.04
N GLN A 144 6.70 -0.11 6.59
CA GLN A 144 7.87 0.67 6.17
C GLN A 144 8.12 0.55 4.65
N ARG A 145 8.08 -0.67 4.10
CA ARG A 145 8.17 -0.90 2.64
C ARG A 145 7.03 -0.23 1.88
N ASN A 146 5.78 -0.40 2.32
CA ASN A 146 4.61 0.19 1.66
C ASN A 146 4.69 1.73 1.60
N PHE A 147 5.09 2.40 2.70
CA PHE A 147 5.21 3.86 2.72
C PHE A 147 6.38 4.36 1.88
N ARG A 148 7.52 3.64 1.84
CA ARG A 148 8.63 3.97 0.93
C ARG A 148 8.22 3.81 -0.52
N LEU A 149 7.54 2.72 -0.86
CA LEU A 149 7.02 2.51 -2.21
C LEU A 149 6.04 3.62 -2.58
N ARG A 150 5.08 3.95 -1.70
CA ARG A 150 4.16 5.09 -1.93
C ARG A 150 4.91 6.40 -2.18
N HIS A 151 5.94 6.70 -1.40
CA HIS A 151 6.78 7.88 -1.61
C HIS A 151 7.47 7.83 -2.99
N GLN A 152 8.07 6.70 -3.35
CA GLN A 152 8.73 6.52 -4.64
C GLN A 152 7.74 6.68 -5.80
N VAL A 153 6.53 6.12 -5.69
CA VAL A 153 5.45 6.30 -6.68
C VAL A 153 5.14 7.78 -6.88
N CYS A 154 4.98 8.54 -5.80
CA CYS A 154 4.74 9.97 -5.88
C CYS A 154 5.91 10.73 -6.52
N MET A 155 7.16 10.38 -6.18
CA MET A 155 8.34 11.01 -6.78
C MET A 155 8.49 10.67 -8.27
N GLU A 156 8.25 9.42 -8.65
CA GLU A 156 8.37 8.95 -10.02
C GLU A 156 7.28 9.54 -10.92
N THR A 157 6.06 9.65 -10.40
CA THR A 157 4.96 10.38 -11.04
C THR A 157 5.35 11.82 -11.34
N ARG A 158 5.89 12.54 -10.34
CA ARG A 158 6.35 13.93 -10.51
C ARG A 158 7.43 14.06 -11.57
N LYS A 159 8.49 13.22 -11.49
CA LYS A 159 9.58 13.24 -12.48
C LYS A 159 9.08 12.99 -13.89
N LEU A 160 8.19 12.01 -14.08
CA LEU A 160 7.67 11.67 -15.40
C LEU A 160 6.81 12.79 -15.98
N LEU A 161 5.94 13.39 -15.17
CA LEU A 161 5.05 14.47 -15.61
C LEU A 161 5.82 15.77 -15.84
N ASP A 162 6.78 16.12 -14.99
CA ASP A 162 7.71 17.24 -15.17
C ASP A 162 8.49 17.10 -16.49
N ALA A 163 9.08 15.93 -16.75
CA ALA A 163 9.79 15.65 -18.00
C ALA A 163 8.90 15.74 -19.25
N ARG A 164 7.57 15.62 -19.10
CA ARG A 164 6.58 15.76 -20.18
C ARG A 164 5.96 17.17 -20.27
N GLY A 165 6.47 18.12 -19.48
CA GLY A 165 6.07 19.53 -19.49
C GLY A 165 4.78 19.82 -18.73
N PHE A 166 4.37 18.95 -17.80
CA PHE A 166 3.24 19.23 -16.91
C PHE A 166 3.67 20.11 -15.74
N LEU A 167 2.79 21.00 -15.30
CA LEU A 167 3.00 21.82 -14.11
C LEU A 167 2.22 21.25 -12.91
N GLU A 168 2.89 21.08 -11.76
CA GLU A 168 2.23 20.76 -10.50
C GLU A 168 1.60 22.04 -9.93
N ILE A 169 0.28 22.19 -10.04
CA ILE A 169 -0.44 23.40 -9.57
C ILE A 169 -1.38 22.99 -8.43
N GLU A 170 -1.27 23.67 -7.29
CA GLU A 170 -2.16 23.42 -6.15
C GLU A 170 -3.54 24.05 -6.37
N THR A 171 -4.59 23.35 -5.94
CA THR A 171 -5.98 23.83 -5.99
C THR A 171 -6.60 23.89 -4.60
N PRO A 172 -7.50 24.84 -4.31
CA PRO A 172 -8.01 25.03 -2.96
C PRO A 172 -8.93 23.89 -2.49
N PHE A 173 -8.93 23.61 -1.19
CA PHE A 173 -9.83 22.62 -0.57
C PHE A 173 -11.14 23.20 -0.03
N LEU A 174 -11.22 24.50 0.23
CA LEU A 174 -12.46 25.14 0.68
C LEU A 174 -13.20 25.65 -0.54
N THR A 175 -14.02 24.78 -1.14
CA THR A 175 -14.72 25.06 -2.41
C THR A 175 -16.19 25.35 -2.18
N LYS A 176 -16.90 25.71 -3.25
CA LYS A 176 -18.36 25.69 -3.26
C LYS A 176 -18.83 24.25 -3.50
N SER A 177 -19.95 23.85 -2.88
CA SER A 177 -20.59 22.57 -3.16
C SER A 177 -21.13 22.54 -4.59
N THR A 178 -20.95 21.39 -5.25
CA THR A 178 -21.56 21.07 -6.54
C THR A 178 -22.49 19.88 -6.33
N PRO A 179 -23.80 20.00 -6.60
CA PRO A 179 -24.79 18.99 -6.24
C PRO A 179 -24.71 17.67 -7.05
N GLU A 180 -23.71 17.53 -7.92
CA GLU A 180 -23.50 16.34 -8.74
C GLU A 180 -22.35 15.48 -8.18
N GLY A 181 -22.48 14.16 -8.25
CA GLY A 181 -21.45 13.21 -7.79
C GLY A 181 -21.78 12.57 -6.44
N ALA A 182 -20.78 12.49 -5.56
CA ALA A 182 -20.93 11.99 -4.20
C ALA A 182 -21.45 13.09 -3.25
N ARG A 183 -21.69 12.74 -1.97
CA ARG A 183 -21.94 13.75 -0.94
C ARG A 183 -20.65 14.47 -0.52
N ASP A 184 -20.75 15.79 -0.33
CA ASP A 184 -19.63 16.63 0.13
C ASP A 184 -19.50 16.66 1.65
N TYR A 185 -18.25 16.68 2.15
CA TYR A 185 -17.98 17.13 3.51
C TYR A 185 -18.11 18.65 3.60
N LEU A 186 -18.83 19.13 4.60
CA LEU A 186 -19.07 20.56 4.80
C LEU A 186 -18.18 21.14 5.91
N VAL A 187 -17.67 22.35 5.67
CA VAL A 187 -16.90 23.14 6.64
C VAL A 187 -17.65 24.45 6.91
N PRO A 188 -18.22 24.66 8.12
CA PRO A 188 -18.98 25.87 8.41
C PRO A 188 -18.11 27.12 8.37
N SER A 189 -18.61 28.17 7.73
CA SER A 189 -17.91 29.46 7.68
C SER A 189 -18.18 30.27 8.94
N ARG A 190 -17.11 30.66 9.66
CA ARG A 190 -17.21 31.63 10.76
C ARG A 190 -17.60 33.03 10.27
N ILE A 191 -17.17 33.40 9.05
CA ILE A 191 -17.32 34.76 8.51
C ILE A 191 -18.70 34.98 7.89
N TYR A 192 -19.27 33.94 7.30
CA TYR A 192 -20.57 33.99 6.62
C TYR A 192 -21.55 33.05 7.33
N PRO A 193 -22.27 33.51 8.37
CA PRO A 193 -23.26 32.69 9.06
C PRO A 193 -24.28 32.08 8.09
N GLY A 194 -24.64 30.82 8.33
CA GLY A 194 -25.53 30.05 7.46
C GLY A 194 -24.89 29.52 6.16
N HIS A 195 -23.61 29.80 5.91
CA HIS A 195 -22.89 29.32 4.72
C HIS A 195 -21.80 28.31 5.09
N PHE A 196 -21.51 27.41 4.15
CA PHE A 196 -20.56 26.33 4.29
C PHE A 196 -19.63 26.29 3.07
N TYR A 197 -18.38 25.93 3.31
CA TYR A 197 -17.51 25.41 2.25
C TYR A 197 -17.76 23.92 2.10
N ALA A 198 -17.42 23.38 0.93
CA ALA A 198 -17.37 21.96 0.66
C ALA A 198 -15.92 21.53 0.43
N LEU A 199 -15.54 20.36 0.92
CA LEU A 199 -14.26 19.74 0.57
C LEU A 199 -14.39 19.03 -0.79
N PRO A 200 -13.41 19.16 -1.71
CA PRO A 200 -13.55 18.71 -3.08
C PRO A 200 -13.47 17.19 -3.20
N GLN A 201 -14.40 16.63 -3.97
CA GLN A 201 -14.37 15.21 -4.40
C GLN A 201 -13.25 14.92 -5.41
N SER A 202 -12.84 15.95 -6.13
CA SER A 202 -11.71 16.04 -7.05
C SER A 202 -11.51 17.52 -7.43
N PRO A 203 -10.35 17.93 -7.95
CA PRO A 203 -10.14 19.30 -8.45
C PRO A 203 -10.73 19.54 -9.86
N GLN A 204 -11.77 18.78 -10.27
CA GLN A 204 -12.31 18.74 -11.64
C GLN A 204 -12.62 20.12 -12.23
N LEU A 205 -13.29 21.01 -11.49
CA LEU A 205 -13.59 22.35 -12.00
C LEU A 205 -12.34 23.22 -12.08
N PHE A 206 -11.39 23.07 -11.15
CA PHE A 206 -10.17 23.86 -11.15
C PHE A 206 -9.25 23.48 -12.29
N LYS A 207 -9.05 22.19 -12.58
CA LYS A 207 -8.21 21.77 -13.70
C LYS A 207 -8.79 22.23 -15.04
N GLN A 208 -10.12 22.24 -15.18
CA GLN A 208 -10.78 22.83 -16.35
C GLN A 208 -10.53 24.35 -16.46
N LEU A 209 -10.66 25.09 -15.35
CA LEU A 209 -10.34 26.52 -15.32
C LEU A 209 -8.86 26.79 -15.65
N LEU A 210 -7.94 25.91 -15.23
CA LEU A 210 -6.52 26.02 -15.57
C LEU A 210 -6.29 25.84 -17.08
N MET A 211 -6.96 24.88 -17.73
CA MET A 211 -6.91 24.74 -19.18
C MET A 211 -7.44 26.00 -19.89
N VAL A 212 -8.58 26.53 -19.43
CA VAL A 212 -9.14 27.80 -19.94
C VAL A 212 -8.19 28.99 -19.71
N SER A 213 -7.41 28.96 -18.63
CA SER A 213 -6.43 30.01 -18.29
C SER A 213 -5.15 29.96 -19.13
N GLY A 214 -5.05 29.01 -20.06
CA GLY A 214 -3.91 28.87 -20.97
C GLY A 214 -2.78 27.99 -20.44
N PHE A 215 -2.97 27.30 -19.31
CA PHE A 215 -2.05 26.22 -18.93
C PHE A 215 -2.28 25.02 -19.84
N ASP A 216 -1.27 24.62 -20.61
CA ASP A 216 -1.40 23.54 -21.58
C ASP A 216 -1.46 22.15 -20.92
N LYS A 217 -0.70 21.95 -19.83
CA LYS A 217 -0.57 20.67 -19.12
C LYS A 217 -0.48 20.88 -17.63
N TYR A 218 -1.37 20.23 -16.90
CA TYR A 218 -1.50 20.35 -15.46
C TYR A 218 -1.52 18.97 -14.82
N PHE A 219 -0.89 18.86 -13.64
CA PHE A 219 -1.11 17.73 -12.76
C PHE A 219 -1.12 18.15 -11.29
N GLN A 220 -1.63 17.28 -10.43
CA GLN A 220 -1.54 17.45 -8.99
C GLN A 220 -1.64 16.10 -8.28
N VAL A 221 -0.79 15.87 -7.28
CA VAL A 221 -0.98 14.77 -6.32
C VAL A 221 -1.79 15.31 -5.14
N VAL A 222 -3.11 15.17 -5.22
CA VAL A 222 -4.06 15.95 -4.41
C VAL A 222 -4.89 15.09 -3.47
N ARG A 223 -5.36 15.66 -2.36
CA ARG A 223 -6.32 15.02 -1.46
C ARG A 223 -7.75 15.27 -1.93
N CYS A 224 -8.56 14.23 -1.83
CA CYS A 224 -9.96 14.24 -2.22
C CYS A 224 -10.82 13.66 -1.11
N PHE A 225 -12.03 14.16 -1.01
CA PHE A 225 -12.94 13.89 0.10
C PHE A 225 -14.31 13.45 -0.43
N ARG A 226 -14.86 12.36 0.09
CA ARG A 226 -16.20 11.86 -0.27
C ARG A 226 -16.92 11.39 0.99
N ASP A 227 -18.09 11.96 1.26
CA ASP A 227 -18.92 11.58 2.40
C ASP A 227 -19.85 10.41 2.05
N GLU A 228 -19.22 9.26 1.76
CA GLU A 228 -19.87 8.01 1.34
C GLU A 228 -19.52 6.87 2.30
N ASP A 229 -20.37 5.84 2.33
CA ASP A 229 -20.10 4.63 3.09
C ASP A 229 -18.81 3.94 2.65
N LEU A 230 -18.04 3.47 3.63
CA LEU A 230 -16.73 2.87 3.44
C LEU A 230 -16.83 1.47 2.84
N ARG A 231 -15.78 1.07 2.13
CA ARG A 231 -15.55 -0.30 1.65
C ARG A 231 -14.08 -0.65 1.84
N ALA A 232 -13.72 -1.91 1.64
CA ALA A 232 -12.33 -2.37 1.75
C ALA A 232 -11.34 -1.54 0.88
N ASP A 233 -11.81 -1.00 -0.24
CA ASP A 233 -11.07 -0.19 -1.20
C ASP A 233 -11.48 1.30 -1.20
N ARG A 234 -12.32 1.75 -0.26
CA ARG A 234 -12.88 3.12 -0.23
C ARG A 234 -12.70 3.76 1.14
N GLN A 235 -12.04 4.91 1.14
CA GLN A 235 -11.80 5.75 2.32
C GLN A 235 -12.39 7.14 2.08
N PRO A 236 -12.82 7.86 3.13
CA PRO A 236 -13.51 9.13 2.98
C PRO A 236 -12.53 10.25 2.58
N GLU A 237 -11.26 10.11 2.97
CA GLU A 237 -10.13 10.89 2.48
C GLU A 237 -9.19 9.97 1.70
N PHE A 238 -8.85 10.33 0.47
CA PHE A 238 -7.92 9.58 -0.36
C PHE A 238 -7.06 10.53 -1.21
N THR A 239 -6.05 9.98 -1.87
CA THR A 239 -5.13 10.75 -2.73
C THR A 239 -5.36 10.36 -4.18
N GLN A 240 -5.45 11.36 -5.05
CA GLN A 240 -5.49 11.18 -6.50
C GLN A 240 -4.23 11.73 -7.15
N ILE A 241 -3.85 11.15 -8.28
CA ILE A 241 -2.97 11.78 -9.26
C ILE A 241 -3.92 12.35 -10.30
N ASP A 242 -4.20 13.65 -10.21
CA ASP A 242 -5.08 14.34 -11.14
C ASP A 242 -4.24 14.96 -12.25
N ILE A 243 -4.72 14.82 -13.49
CA ILE A 243 -4.00 15.19 -14.72
C ILE A 243 -5.01 15.81 -15.67
N GLU A 244 -4.62 16.90 -16.34
CA GLU A 244 -5.38 17.54 -17.41
C GLU A 244 -4.44 18.05 -18.50
N MET A 245 -4.88 18.01 -19.75
CA MET A 245 -4.16 18.53 -20.92
C MET A 245 -5.10 19.31 -21.82
N SER A 246 -4.61 20.38 -22.44
CA SER A 246 -5.29 21.12 -23.50
C SER A 246 -5.05 20.44 -24.85
N PHE A 247 -6.07 20.49 -25.71
CA PHE A 247 -6.05 19.91 -27.07
C PHE A 247 -5.66 18.42 -27.21
N PRO A 248 -5.98 17.51 -26.26
CA PRO A 248 -5.55 16.12 -26.39
C PRO A 248 -6.46 15.33 -27.34
N GLN A 249 -5.88 14.33 -28.01
CA GLN A 249 -6.62 13.19 -28.56
C GLN A 249 -6.58 12.01 -27.58
N PRO A 250 -7.55 11.08 -27.60
CA PRO A 250 -7.58 9.93 -26.69
C PRO A 250 -6.26 9.14 -26.64
N GLU A 251 -5.61 8.94 -27.79
CA GLU A 251 -4.35 8.21 -27.90
C GLU A 251 -3.21 8.85 -27.09
N MET A 252 -3.17 10.18 -27.02
CA MET A 252 -2.17 10.91 -26.22
C MET A 252 -2.37 10.66 -24.72
N VAL A 253 -3.63 10.59 -24.28
CA VAL A 253 -3.98 10.29 -22.88
C VAL A 253 -3.60 8.85 -22.57
N PHE A 254 -3.92 7.90 -23.45
CA PHE A 254 -3.56 6.49 -23.26
C PHE A 254 -2.05 6.30 -23.18
N GLU A 255 -1.27 6.90 -24.08
CA GLU A 255 0.19 6.80 -24.06
C GLU A 255 0.78 7.36 -22.75
N LEU A 256 0.26 8.49 -22.27
CA LEU A 256 0.68 9.07 -21.00
C LEU A 256 0.40 8.14 -19.81
N VAL A 257 -0.81 7.57 -19.75
CA VAL A 257 -1.21 6.66 -18.68
C VAL A 257 -0.42 5.36 -18.75
N GLU A 258 -0.20 4.80 -19.95
CA GLU A 258 0.62 3.60 -20.16
C GLU A 258 2.07 3.84 -19.70
N ALA A 259 2.66 5.00 -20.02
CA ALA A 259 3.99 5.38 -19.55
C ALA A 259 4.04 5.54 -18.02
N LEU A 260 3.04 6.20 -17.42
CA LEU A 260 2.94 6.38 -15.97
C LEU A 260 2.82 5.03 -15.24
N LEU A 261 1.93 4.15 -15.73
CA LEU A 261 1.76 2.81 -15.17
C LEU A 261 3.05 2.00 -15.30
N THR A 262 3.72 2.04 -16.45
CA THR A 262 4.99 1.34 -16.66
C THR A 262 6.06 1.80 -15.66
N ALA A 263 6.23 3.11 -15.48
CA ALA A 263 7.19 3.67 -14.53
C ALA A 263 6.87 3.27 -13.08
N VAL A 264 5.59 3.41 -12.68
CA VAL A 264 5.14 3.12 -11.32
C VAL A 264 5.20 1.62 -10.99
N PHE A 265 4.79 0.74 -11.90
CA PHE A 265 4.87 -0.71 -11.70
C PHE A 265 6.33 -1.22 -11.75
N GLY A 266 7.20 -0.56 -12.52
CA GLY A 266 8.64 -0.83 -12.53
C GLY A 266 9.30 -0.70 -11.16
N LEU A 267 8.82 0.20 -10.30
CA LEU A 267 9.29 0.34 -8.91
C LEU A 267 9.02 -0.91 -8.06
N ALA A 268 8.00 -1.69 -8.42
CA ALA A 268 7.68 -2.97 -7.78
C ALA A 268 8.30 -4.17 -8.52
N GLY A 269 9.16 -3.94 -9.53
CA GLY A 269 9.74 -4.99 -10.37
C GLY A 269 8.75 -5.65 -11.33
N VAL A 270 7.61 -5.00 -11.61
CA VAL A 270 6.58 -5.52 -12.51
C VAL A 270 6.70 -4.87 -13.87
N THR A 271 6.81 -5.70 -14.92
CA THR A 271 6.78 -5.23 -16.31
C THR A 271 5.33 -5.19 -16.80
N VAL A 272 4.89 -4.04 -17.29
CA VAL A 272 3.55 -3.86 -17.86
C VAL A 272 3.59 -4.17 -19.36
N PRO A 273 2.80 -5.13 -19.87
CA PRO A 273 2.72 -5.38 -21.31
C PRO A 273 1.99 -4.23 -22.00
N LEU A 274 2.57 -3.72 -23.09
CA LEU A 274 2.02 -2.63 -23.89
C LEU A 274 1.73 -3.08 -25.34
N PRO A 275 0.73 -2.49 -26.01
CA PRO A 275 -0.27 -1.56 -25.44
C PRO A 275 -1.20 -2.29 -24.46
N ILE A 276 -1.77 -1.57 -23.49
CA ILE A 276 -2.73 -2.18 -22.55
C ILE A 276 -3.99 -2.55 -23.35
N PRO A 277 -4.54 -3.78 -23.21
CA PRO A 277 -5.74 -4.18 -23.93
C PRO A 277 -6.90 -3.22 -23.69
N ARG A 278 -7.56 -2.80 -24.77
CA ARG A 278 -8.64 -1.82 -24.74
C ARG A 278 -9.96 -2.52 -25.04
N LEU A 279 -10.96 -2.26 -24.21
CA LEU A 279 -12.33 -2.72 -24.40
C LEU A 279 -13.24 -1.51 -24.38
N THR A 280 -14.19 -1.45 -25.31
CA THR A 280 -15.33 -0.55 -25.17
C THR A 280 -16.16 -0.98 -23.96
N HIS A 281 -16.88 -0.03 -23.36
CA HIS A 281 -17.82 -0.33 -22.27
C HIS A 281 -18.80 -1.46 -22.66
N ARG A 282 -19.30 -1.42 -23.91
CA ARG A 282 -20.20 -2.45 -24.44
C ARG A 282 -19.55 -3.83 -24.48
N GLU A 283 -18.29 -3.94 -24.89
CA GLU A 283 -17.57 -5.22 -24.89
C GLU A 283 -17.32 -5.72 -23.47
N ALA A 284 -16.90 -4.84 -22.55
CA ALA A 284 -16.66 -5.20 -21.15
C ALA A 284 -17.93 -5.75 -20.48
N VAL A 285 -19.04 -5.02 -20.58
CA VAL A 285 -20.32 -5.46 -20.01
C VAL A 285 -20.87 -6.71 -20.72
N SER A 286 -20.76 -6.80 -22.05
CA SER A 286 -21.29 -7.95 -22.78
C SER A 286 -20.52 -9.25 -22.50
N ARG A 287 -19.18 -9.16 -22.42
CA ARG A 287 -18.28 -10.31 -22.25
C ARG A 287 -18.01 -10.66 -20.79
N PHE A 288 -18.16 -9.72 -19.85
CA PHE A 288 -17.78 -9.95 -18.45
C PHE A 288 -18.84 -9.52 -17.43
N GLY A 289 -19.90 -8.82 -17.85
CA GLY A 289 -20.97 -8.38 -16.95
C GLY A 289 -20.55 -7.23 -16.02
N THR A 290 -19.40 -6.60 -16.28
CA THR A 290 -18.87 -5.48 -15.51
C THR A 290 -18.03 -4.57 -16.40
N ASP A 291 -17.97 -3.29 -16.03
CA ASP A 291 -17.13 -2.25 -16.62
C ASP A 291 -15.66 -2.30 -16.14
N ARG A 292 -15.34 -3.16 -15.16
CA ARG A 292 -13.98 -3.36 -14.60
C ARG A 292 -13.60 -4.85 -14.54
N PRO A 293 -13.51 -5.53 -15.70
CA PRO A 293 -13.33 -6.97 -15.76
C PRO A 293 -11.96 -7.40 -15.22
N ASP A 294 -11.94 -8.50 -14.47
CA ASP A 294 -10.71 -9.20 -14.14
C ASP A 294 -10.34 -10.18 -15.26
N MET A 295 -9.50 -9.71 -16.19
CA MET A 295 -9.09 -10.47 -17.36
C MET A 295 -8.12 -11.63 -17.05
N ARG A 296 -7.71 -11.82 -15.79
CA ARG A 296 -6.79 -12.91 -15.41
C ARG A 296 -7.47 -14.28 -15.40
N PHE A 297 -8.76 -14.34 -15.11
CA PHE A 297 -9.52 -15.60 -15.05
C PHE A 297 -9.93 -16.12 -16.43
N GLY A 298 -10.05 -15.23 -17.42
CA GLY A 298 -10.43 -15.60 -18.79
C GLY A 298 -11.83 -16.21 -18.93
N LEU A 299 -12.71 -16.03 -17.93
CA LEU A 299 -14.08 -16.54 -17.96
C LEU A 299 -15.01 -15.47 -18.55
N GLU A 300 -15.46 -15.71 -19.78
CA GLU A 300 -16.35 -14.80 -20.50
C GLU A 300 -17.80 -15.29 -20.52
N LEU A 301 -18.72 -14.33 -20.55
CA LEU A 301 -20.13 -14.51 -20.84
C LEU A 301 -20.33 -14.70 -22.34
N VAL A 302 -20.97 -15.81 -22.71
CA VAL A 302 -21.35 -16.14 -24.08
C VAL A 302 -22.84 -15.94 -24.25
N ASP A 303 -23.23 -15.25 -25.32
CA ASP A 303 -24.63 -14.99 -25.65
C ASP A 303 -25.29 -16.16 -26.37
N PHE A 304 -26.39 -16.66 -25.83
CA PHE A 304 -27.19 -17.74 -26.38
C PHE A 304 -28.61 -17.30 -26.74
N THR A 305 -28.92 -16.00 -26.64
CA THR A 305 -30.28 -15.47 -26.78
C THR A 305 -30.95 -15.89 -28.09
N GLU A 306 -30.24 -15.81 -29.22
CA GLU A 306 -30.78 -16.20 -30.53
C GLU A 306 -31.15 -17.68 -30.63
N ILE A 307 -30.38 -18.56 -30.00
CA ILE A 307 -30.63 -20.01 -30.02
C ILE A 307 -31.93 -20.35 -29.28
N PHE A 308 -32.25 -19.61 -28.23
CA PHE A 308 -33.41 -19.88 -27.39
C PHE A 308 -34.74 -19.29 -27.92
N LYS A 309 -34.72 -18.47 -28.98
CA LYS A 309 -35.95 -17.93 -29.59
C LYS A 309 -36.92 -18.99 -30.11
N THR A 310 -36.40 -20.15 -30.51
CA THR A 310 -37.20 -21.29 -31.00
C THR A 310 -37.16 -22.50 -30.04
N SER A 311 -36.76 -22.29 -28.79
CA SER A 311 -36.67 -23.36 -27.78
C SER A 311 -38.04 -23.89 -27.36
N GLY A 312 -38.12 -25.18 -26.99
CA GLY A 312 -39.30 -25.75 -26.34
C GLY A 312 -39.43 -25.40 -24.85
N PHE A 313 -38.41 -24.75 -24.26
CA PHE A 313 -38.45 -24.28 -22.88
C PHE A 313 -38.97 -22.83 -22.84
N GLU A 314 -40.25 -22.66 -22.48
CA GLU A 314 -40.97 -21.40 -22.63
C GLU A 314 -40.34 -20.22 -21.86
N VAL A 315 -39.79 -20.43 -20.66
CA VAL A 315 -39.15 -19.35 -19.87
C VAL A 315 -38.04 -18.65 -20.67
N PHE A 316 -37.16 -19.42 -21.32
CA PHE A 316 -36.07 -18.86 -22.12
C PHE A 316 -36.57 -18.28 -23.45
N LYS A 317 -37.58 -18.90 -24.05
CA LYS A 317 -38.18 -18.39 -25.28
C LYS A 317 -38.87 -17.04 -25.08
N GLU A 318 -39.60 -16.87 -23.98
CA GLU A 318 -40.25 -15.61 -23.62
C GLU A 318 -39.20 -14.51 -23.36
N ILE A 319 -38.14 -14.79 -22.60
CA ILE A 319 -37.04 -13.85 -22.37
C ILE A 319 -36.38 -13.43 -23.68
N ALA A 320 -36.04 -14.38 -24.54
CA ALA A 320 -35.36 -14.11 -25.80
C ALA A 320 -36.22 -13.30 -26.80
N ASN A 321 -37.53 -13.55 -26.84
CA ASN A 321 -38.45 -12.82 -27.71
C ASN A 321 -38.94 -11.50 -27.10
N GLY A 322 -38.87 -11.35 -25.78
CA GLY A 322 -39.21 -10.13 -25.04
C GLY A 322 -38.09 -9.09 -24.95
N GLY A 323 -36.97 -9.30 -25.64
CA GLY A 323 -35.81 -8.38 -25.64
C GLY A 323 -34.86 -8.56 -24.46
N GLY A 324 -35.00 -9.63 -23.67
CA GLY A 324 -34.06 -10.02 -22.63
C GLY A 324 -32.80 -10.70 -23.19
N LEU A 325 -31.85 -11.03 -22.30
CA LEU A 325 -30.59 -11.67 -22.65
C LEU A 325 -30.43 -12.99 -21.93
N ILE A 326 -29.97 -14.02 -22.66
CA ILE A 326 -29.62 -15.32 -22.11
C ILE A 326 -28.13 -15.54 -22.35
N LYS A 327 -27.34 -15.42 -21.30
CA LYS A 327 -25.88 -15.61 -21.33
C LYS A 327 -25.47 -16.78 -20.46
N GLY A 328 -24.40 -17.47 -20.86
CA GLY A 328 -23.80 -18.56 -20.10
C GLY A 328 -22.30 -18.32 -19.87
N ILE A 329 -21.77 -18.84 -18.76
CA ILE A 329 -20.33 -18.86 -18.49
C ILE A 329 -19.88 -20.32 -18.51
N ARG A 330 -18.84 -20.62 -19.28
CA ARG A 330 -18.20 -21.93 -19.25
C ARG A 330 -17.16 -21.97 -18.14
N VAL A 331 -17.27 -22.93 -17.23
CA VAL A 331 -16.25 -23.20 -16.19
C VAL A 331 -15.47 -24.47 -16.55
N PRO A 332 -14.24 -24.36 -17.09
CA PRO A 332 -13.47 -25.52 -17.53
C PRO A 332 -13.13 -26.48 -16.38
N GLY A 333 -13.20 -27.79 -16.63
CA GLY A 333 -12.77 -28.82 -15.67
C GLY A 333 -13.64 -28.97 -14.44
N ARG A 334 -14.88 -28.43 -14.46
CA ARG A 334 -15.81 -28.47 -13.31
C ARG A 334 -17.14 -29.15 -13.64
N ALA A 335 -17.11 -30.15 -14.51
CA ALA A 335 -18.28 -31.00 -14.77
C ALA A 335 -18.65 -31.88 -13.57
N ASP A 336 -17.73 -32.05 -12.62
CA ASP A 336 -17.83 -32.84 -11.41
C ASP A 336 -18.33 -32.06 -10.18
N TYR A 337 -18.82 -30.82 -10.37
CA TYR A 337 -19.39 -30.05 -9.26
C TYR A 337 -20.46 -30.86 -8.52
N SER A 338 -20.30 -30.96 -7.21
CA SER A 338 -21.30 -31.57 -6.35
C SER A 338 -22.57 -30.73 -6.37
N ARG A 339 -23.71 -31.37 -6.09
CA ARG A 339 -25.00 -30.68 -6.00
C ARG A 339 -24.95 -29.49 -5.03
N LYS A 340 -24.26 -29.66 -3.89
CA LYS A 340 -24.06 -28.62 -2.88
C LYS A 340 -23.31 -27.40 -3.43
N GLU A 341 -22.27 -27.61 -4.24
CA GLU A 341 -21.51 -26.51 -4.85
C GLU A 341 -22.39 -25.73 -5.85
N VAL A 342 -23.16 -26.44 -6.68
CA VAL A 342 -24.11 -25.81 -7.62
C VAL A 342 -25.18 -25.02 -6.88
N ASP A 343 -25.78 -25.59 -5.82
CA ASP A 343 -26.79 -24.90 -5.02
C ASP A 343 -26.20 -23.66 -4.33
N THR A 344 -24.95 -23.72 -3.87
CA THR A 344 -24.23 -22.57 -3.29
C THR A 344 -24.06 -21.44 -4.31
N LEU A 345 -23.73 -21.76 -5.56
CA LEU A 345 -23.67 -20.78 -6.65
C LEU A 345 -25.05 -20.18 -6.94
N GLY A 346 -26.10 -21.00 -6.90
CA GLY A 346 -27.50 -20.56 -7.03
C GLY A 346 -27.89 -19.54 -5.95
N GLU A 347 -27.59 -19.83 -4.68
CA GLU A 347 -27.84 -18.89 -3.57
C GLU A 347 -27.01 -17.61 -3.70
N PHE A 348 -25.78 -17.71 -4.17
CA PHE A 348 -24.93 -16.54 -4.41
C PHE A 348 -25.55 -15.59 -5.44
N VAL A 349 -25.98 -16.09 -6.61
CA VAL A 349 -26.53 -15.21 -7.67
C VAL A 349 -27.88 -14.59 -7.30
N LYS A 350 -28.66 -15.21 -6.40
CA LYS A 350 -29.90 -14.61 -5.86
C LYS A 350 -29.65 -13.30 -5.13
N THR A 351 -28.50 -13.14 -4.47
CA THR A 351 -28.14 -11.87 -3.81
C THR A 351 -27.98 -10.70 -4.79
N TYR A 352 -27.82 -10.99 -6.08
CA TYR A 352 -27.75 -10.03 -7.18
C TYR A 352 -29.07 -9.91 -7.95
N GLY A 353 -30.17 -10.48 -7.44
CA GLY A 353 -31.51 -10.37 -8.02
C GLY A 353 -31.88 -11.48 -9.01
N ALA A 354 -31.06 -12.53 -9.16
CA ALA A 354 -31.46 -13.70 -9.93
C ALA A 354 -32.66 -14.40 -9.26
N GLN A 355 -33.68 -14.73 -10.06
CA GLN A 355 -34.84 -15.49 -9.60
C GLN A 355 -34.72 -16.93 -10.11
N ALA A 356 -35.21 -17.88 -9.30
CA ALA A 356 -35.17 -19.31 -9.60
C ALA A 356 -36.22 -19.71 -10.63
#